data_AF-A0A3D2MMI2-F1
#
_entry.id   AF-A0A3D2MMI2-F1
#
_cell.length_a   1.000
_cell.length_b   1.000
_cell.length_c   1.000
_cell.angle_alpha   90.00
_cell.angle_beta   90.00
_cell.angle_gamma   90.00
#
_symmetry.space_group_name_H-M   'P 1'
#
loop_
_entity.id
_entity.type
_entity.pdbx_description
1 polymer ?
#
loop_
_entity_poly.entity_id
_entity_poly.type
_entity_poly.pdbx_seq_one_letter_code
_entity_poly.pdbx_strand_id
1 'polypeptide(L)'
;CPLCADEVVEIRREQASYDLFPAGGFSLRDAVRRIFANLVVQQAQPVLRDVQPSTGWPRQYRAEANDLSLHLSRADNGEIMLLGIITSSDPAKTLNAFEGMAVDLYAAPGPLVEGSNASSAGRGIDKVTSPLFSTTIDEVGNIFFEEVPPGNYDMILHLKDQDVVIEGLTIDHG
;
A
#
# COMPACT_ATOMS: atom_id res chain seq x y z
N CYS A 1 -60.52 0.57 -13.97
CA CYS A 1 -59.74 1.34 -14.96
C CYS A 1 -58.62 0.43 -15.47
N PRO A 2 -58.61 0.03 -16.75
CA PRO A 2 -57.62 -0.92 -17.28
C PRO A 2 -56.19 -0.36 -17.33
N LEU A 3 -56.05 0.94 -17.61
CA LEU A 3 -54.76 1.62 -17.70
C LEU A 3 -53.99 1.67 -16.38
N CYS A 4 -54.70 1.67 -15.25
CA CYS A 4 -54.08 1.63 -13.92
C CYS A 4 -53.45 0.27 -13.58
N ALA A 5 -53.86 -0.82 -14.25
CA ALA A 5 -53.26 -2.13 -14.02
C ALA A 5 -51.89 -2.25 -14.70
N ASP A 6 -51.77 -1.68 -15.89
CA ASP A 6 -50.52 -1.70 -16.67
C ASP A 6 -49.44 -0.82 -16.02
N GLU A 7 -49.81 0.38 -15.56
CA GLU A 7 -48.89 1.27 -14.82
C GLU A 7 -48.34 0.63 -13.54
N VAL A 8 -49.19 -0.09 -12.79
CA VAL A 8 -48.76 -0.78 -11.56
C VAL A 8 -47.80 -1.93 -11.85
N VAL A 9 -47.96 -2.62 -12.97
CA VAL A 9 -47.05 -3.70 -13.40
C VAL A 9 -45.69 -3.14 -13.80
N GLU A 10 -45.67 -2.00 -14.48
CA GLU A 10 -44.44 -1.33 -14.92
C GLU A 10 -43.62 -0.84 -13.72
N ILE A 11 -44.26 -0.15 -12.77
CA ILE A 11 -43.62 0.30 -11.52
C ILE A 11 -43.07 -0.86 -10.71
N ARG A 12 -43.81 -1.98 -10.59
CA ARG A 12 -43.33 -3.16 -9.88
C ARG A 12 -42.13 -3.80 -10.56
N ARG A 13 -42.07 -3.78 -11.89
CA ARG A 13 -40.94 -4.31 -12.65
C ARG A 13 -39.69 -3.44 -12.44
N GLU A 14 -39.84 -2.12 -12.46
CA GLU A 14 -38.73 -1.20 -12.20
C GLU A 14 -38.21 -1.34 -10.75
N GLN A 15 -39.11 -1.39 -9.77
CA GLN A 15 -38.74 -1.59 -8.37
C GLN A 15 -38.07 -2.95 -8.12
N ALA A 16 -38.50 -4.01 -8.80
CA ALA A 16 -37.88 -5.33 -8.70
C ALA A 16 -36.51 -5.41 -9.39
N SER A 17 -36.23 -4.52 -10.34
CA SER A 17 -34.93 -4.43 -11.01
C SER A 17 -33.88 -3.63 -10.22
N TYR A 18 -34.32 -2.87 -9.21
CA TYR A 18 -33.45 -2.04 -8.40
C TYR A 18 -32.87 -2.85 -7.25
N ASP A 19 -31.62 -3.30 -7.42
CA ASP A 19 -30.86 -3.92 -6.33
C ASP A 19 -30.35 -2.83 -5.37
N LEU A 20 -31.09 -2.61 -4.28
CA LEU A 20 -30.72 -1.63 -3.24
C LEU A 20 -29.44 -2.01 -2.49
N PHE A 21 -29.02 -3.27 -2.57
CA PHE A 21 -27.88 -3.81 -1.87
C PHE A 21 -27.13 -4.77 -2.79
N PRO A 22 -26.40 -4.24 -3.81
CA PRO A 22 -25.53 -5.08 -4.60
C PRO A 22 -24.63 -5.85 -3.63
N ALA A 23 -24.59 -7.17 -3.76
CA ALA A 23 -23.69 -8.01 -3.00
C ALA A 23 -22.24 -7.76 -3.46
N GLY A 24 -21.73 -6.55 -3.23
CA GLY A 24 -20.31 -6.29 -3.19
C GLY A 24 -19.76 -7.16 -2.08
N GLY A 25 -18.94 -8.14 -2.45
CA GLY A 25 -18.33 -9.04 -1.48
C GLY A 25 -17.55 -8.21 -0.48
N PHE A 26 -18.02 -8.14 0.76
CA PHE A 26 -17.24 -7.59 1.85
C PHE A 26 -15.99 -8.45 2.01
N SER A 27 -14.85 -7.94 1.56
CA SER A 27 -13.56 -8.56 1.87
C SER A 27 -13.17 -8.14 3.28
N LEU A 28 -12.76 -9.09 4.12
CA LEU A 28 -12.18 -8.76 5.42
C LEU A 28 -10.95 -7.85 5.27
N ARG A 29 -10.25 -7.89 4.12
CA ARG A 29 -9.14 -6.98 3.80
C ARG A 29 -9.59 -5.53 3.62
N ASP A 30 -10.86 -5.28 3.25
CA ASP A 30 -11.42 -3.93 3.12
C ASP A 30 -11.90 -3.37 4.46
N ALA A 31 -12.08 -4.24 5.46
CA ALA A 31 -12.36 -3.86 6.83
C ALA A 31 -11.10 -3.61 7.67
N VAL A 32 -9.90 -3.86 7.13
CA VAL A 32 -8.63 -3.56 7.81
C VAL A 32 -8.43 -2.05 7.84
N ARG A 33 -8.06 -1.53 9.02
CA ARG A 33 -7.71 -0.12 9.18
C ARG A 33 -6.45 0.19 8.37
N ARG A 34 -6.55 1.07 7.38
CA ARG A 34 -5.40 1.49 6.55
C ARG A 34 -4.89 2.84 7.02
N ILE A 35 -3.59 2.97 7.25
CA ILE A 35 -2.93 4.22 7.60
C ILE A 35 -1.81 4.52 6.61
N PHE A 36 -1.78 5.75 6.10
CA PHE A 36 -0.79 6.18 5.11
C PHE A 36 0.41 6.81 5.80
N ALA A 37 1.60 6.32 5.44
CA ALA A 37 2.85 6.78 5.99
C ALA A 37 3.35 8.01 5.23
N ASN A 38 3.65 9.07 5.98
CA ASN A 38 4.15 10.32 5.40
C ASN A 38 5.67 10.31 5.40
N LEU A 39 6.29 10.71 4.28
CA LEU A 39 7.73 10.93 4.20
C LEU A 39 8.11 12.07 5.15
N VAL A 40 8.92 11.76 6.14
CA VAL A 40 9.49 12.70 7.09
C VAL A 40 10.64 13.43 6.40
N VAL A 41 10.45 14.72 6.11
CA VAL A 41 11.53 15.58 5.58
C VAL A 41 12.62 15.70 6.65
N GLN A 42 13.81 15.18 6.37
CA GLN A 42 14.96 15.38 7.25
C GLN A 42 15.30 16.88 7.29
N GLN A 43 15.00 17.55 8.41
CA GLN A 43 15.25 18.99 8.60
C GLN A 43 16.72 19.34 8.87
N ALA A 44 17.64 18.37 8.85
CA ALA A 44 19.05 18.63 9.02
C ALA A 44 19.75 18.62 7.65
N GLN A 45 20.03 19.79 7.08
CA GLN A 45 21.03 19.93 6.03
C GLN A 45 22.41 20.02 6.70
N PRO A 46 23.23 18.95 6.70
CA PRO A 46 24.65 19.13 6.97
C PRO A 46 25.24 19.94 5.81
N VAL A 47 25.69 21.17 6.10
CA VAL A 47 26.43 21.99 5.14
C VAL A 47 27.80 21.34 4.94
N LEU A 48 27.92 20.47 3.94
CA LEU A 48 29.19 19.98 3.42
C LEU A 48 29.34 20.42 1.95
N ARG A 49 30.54 20.89 1.61
CA ARG A 49 30.89 21.50 0.31
C ARG A 49 30.51 20.58 -0.87
N ASP A 50 29.85 21.16 -1.86
CA ASP A 50 29.72 20.70 -3.26
C ASP A 50 29.52 19.19 -3.47
N VAL A 51 28.56 18.59 -2.76
CA VAL A 51 27.98 17.31 -3.15
C VAL A 51 26.57 17.59 -3.67
N GLN A 52 26.38 17.39 -4.98
CA GLN A 52 25.08 17.38 -5.63
C GLN A 52 24.14 16.49 -4.80
N PRO A 53 22.92 16.92 -4.39
CA PRO A 53 22.02 16.11 -3.58
C PRO A 53 21.44 14.98 -4.43
N SER A 54 22.25 13.95 -4.69
CA SER A 54 21.86 12.80 -5.49
C SER A 54 21.42 11.70 -4.56
N THR A 55 20.10 11.51 -4.50
CA THR A 55 19.32 10.27 -4.32
C THR A 55 18.22 10.35 -3.25
N GLY A 56 18.29 11.29 -2.29
CA GLY A 56 17.20 11.47 -1.30
C GLY A 56 16.98 10.25 -0.40
N TRP A 57 18.00 9.41 -0.24
CA TRP A 57 18.05 8.26 0.66
C TRP A 57 19.06 8.54 1.79
N PRO A 58 18.87 8.00 3.00
CA PRO A 58 17.74 7.15 3.43
C PRO A 58 16.44 7.94 3.58
N ARG A 59 15.30 7.23 3.50
CA ARG A 59 13.95 7.81 3.61
C ARG A 59 13.29 7.34 4.89
N GLN A 60 12.70 8.27 5.63
CA GLN A 60 11.98 7.99 6.86
C GLN A 60 10.50 8.24 6.64
N TYR A 61 9.66 7.31 7.06
CA TYR A 61 8.22 7.36 6.94
C TYR A 61 7.61 7.23 8.33
N ARG A 62 6.55 8.00 8.58
CA ARG A 62 5.80 7.94 9.83
C ARG A 62 4.33 7.70 9.58
N ALA A 63 3.79 6.70 10.25
CA ALA A 63 2.37 6.37 10.27
C ALA A 63 1.94 6.15 11.73
N GLU A 64 1.34 7.19 12.32
CA GLU A 64 0.95 7.22 13.74
C GLU A 64 2.14 6.94 14.67
N ALA A 65 2.07 5.85 15.45
CA ALA A 65 3.12 5.40 16.36
C ALA A 65 4.13 4.45 15.70
N ASN A 66 4.08 4.26 14.37
CA ASN A 66 5.04 3.42 13.65
C ASN A 66 5.97 4.32 12.82
N ASP A 67 7.27 4.10 13.00
CA ASP A 67 8.34 4.76 12.25
C ASP A 67 9.04 3.70 11.38
N LEU A 68 9.20 4.00 10.10
CA LEU A 68 9.81 3.12 9.12
C LEU A 68 10.95 3.85 8.40
N SER A 69 12.17 3.33 8.49
CA SER A 69 13.31 3.84 7.71
C SER A 69 13.65 2.88 6.58
N LEU A 70 13.72 3.39 5.36
CA LEU A 70 14.11 2.64 4.17
C LEU A 70 15.48 3.10 3.66
N HIS A 71 16.30 2.14 3.28
CA HIS A 71 17.66 2.30 2.80
C HIS A 71 17.84 1.49 1.51
N LEU A 72 18.62 2.02 0.58
CA LEU A 72 19.07 1.27 -0.58
C LEU A 72 20.54 0.88 -0.40
N SER A 73 20.85 -0.38 -0.67
CA SER A 73 22.23 -0.86 -0.83
C SER A 73 22.38 -1.55 -2.19
N ARG A 74 23.61 -1.92 -2.56
CA ARG A 74 23.88 -2.71 -3.76
C ARG A 74 24.52 -4.03 -3.39
N ALA A 75 24.05 -5.09 -4.03
CA ALA A 75 24.74 -6.37 -4.05
C ALA A 75 25.99 -6.30 -4.94
N ASP A 76 26.87 -7.29 -4.82
CA ASP A 76 28.13 -7.36 -5.59
C ASP A 76 27.90 -7.46 -7.10
N ASN A 77 26.73 -7.97 -7.52
CA ASN A 77 26.28 -8.05 -8.91
C ASN A 77 25.70 -6.71 -9.43
N GLY A 78 25.62 -5.68 -8.60
CA GLY A 78 25.09 -4.36 -8.94
C GLY A 78 23.57 -4.21 -8.77
N GLU A 79 22.87 -5.24 -8.32
CA GLU A 79 21.43 -5.19 -8.04
C GLU A 79 21.14 -4.34 -6.79
N ILE A 80 19.97 -3.72 -6.78
CA ILE A 80 19.55 -2.85 -5.69
C ILE A 80 18.80 -3.68 -4.66
N MET A 81 19.27 -3.57 -3.42
CA MET A 81 18.64 -4.17 -2.26
C MET A 81 17.90 -3.08 -1.49
N LEU A 82 16.66 -3.35 -1.11
CA LEU A 82 15.86 -2.47 -0.27
C LEU A 82 15.83 -3.02 1.16
N LEU A 83 16.41 -2.26 2.08
CA LEU A 83 16.42 -2.56 3.51
C LEU A 83 15.46 -1.61 4.23
N GLY A 84 14.54 -2.15 5.00
CA GLY A 84 13.64 -1.41 5.87
C GLY A 84 13.85 -1.76 7.34
N ILE A 85 13.61 -0.80 8.22
CA ILE A 85 13.56 -1.02 9.67
C ILE A 85 12.28 -0.38 10.18
N ILE A 86 11.39 -1.18 10.78
CA ILE A 86 10.19 -0.70 11.44
C ILE A 86 10.41 -0.64 12.95
N THR A 87 9.93 0.44 13.57
CA THR A 87 9.89 0.61 15.01
C THR A 87 8.55 1.16 15.44
N SER A 88 8.20 1.01 16.72
CA SER A 88 7.06 1.70 17.30
C SER A 88 7.47 2.63 18.42
N SER A 89 6.87 3.81 18.46
CA SER A 89 6.93 4.72 19.61
C SER A 89 5.93 4.37 20.70
N ASP A 90 5.08 3.35 20.50
CA ASP A 90 4.10 2.89 21.49
C ASP A 90 4.79 2.03 22.57
N PRO A 91 4.81 2.46 23.85
CA PRO A 91 5.46 1.71 24.93
C PRO A 91 4.78 0.38 25.24
N ALA A 92 3.54 0.15 24.79
CA ALA A 92 2.83 -1.11 24.98
C ALA A 92 3.24 -2.19 23.96
N LYS A 93 3.88 -1.81 22.85
CA LYS A 93 4.35 -2.75 21.83
C LYS A 93 5.77 -3.22 22.15
N THR A 94 5.97 -4.53 22.09
CA THR A 94 7.28 -5.16 22.20
C THR A 94 8.02 -5.12 20.86
N LEU A 95 9.35 -5.29 20.88
CA LEU A 95 10.18 -5.25 19.68
C LEU A 95 9.77 -6.29 18.62
N ASN A 96 9.37 -7.48 19.08
CA ASN A 96 8.90 -8.58 18.24
C ASN A 96 7.42 -8.46 17.82
N ALA A 97 6.73 -7.35 18.12
CA ALA A 97 5.32 -7.17 17.76
C ALA A 97 5.10 -7.19 16.23
N PHE A 98 6.16 -7.02 15.47
CA PHE A 98 6.16 -7.00 14.01
C PHE A 98 6.64 -8.32 13.39
N GLU A 99 7.25 -9.22 14.16
CA GLU A 99 7.86 -10.44 13.65
C GLU A 99 6.83 -11.28 12.85
N GLY A 100 7.22 -11.71 11.66
CA GLY A 100 6.41 -12.53 10.77
C GLY A 100 5.29 -11.79 10.04
N MET A 101 5.11 -10.48 10.28
CA MET A 101 4.14 -9.68 9.53
C MET A 101 4.58 -9.56 8.07
N ALA A 102 3.61 -9.65 7.15
CA ALA A 102 3.88 -9.62 5.72
C ALA A 102 4.15 -8.18 5.25
N VAL A 103 5.07 -8.05 4.30
CA VAL A 103 5.39 -6.79 3.64
C VAL A 103 5.42 -7.01 2.15
N ASP A 104 4.54 -6.31 1.46
CA ASP A 104 4.29 -6.48 0.04
C ASP A 104 4.65 -5.19 -0.72
N LEU A 105 5.31 -5.36 -1.87
CA LEU A 105 5.69 -4.30 -2.78
C LEU A 105 4.93 -4.47 -4.10
N TYR A 106 4.19 -3.43 -4.51
CA TYR A 106 3.39 -3.39 -5.73
C TYR A 106 3.96 -2.37 -6.70
N ALA A 107 3.77 -2.57 -8.00
CA ALA A 107 3.96 -1.49 -8.96
C ALA A 107 2.95 -0.37 -8.66
N ALA A 108 3.42 0.88 -8.64
CA ALA A 108 2.54 2.03 -8.54
C ALA A 108 1.85 2.30 -9.91
N PRO A 109 0.56 2.68 -9.93
CA PRO A 109 -0.36 2.77 -8.79
C PRO A 109 -0.76 1.38 -8.28
N GLY A 110 -0.67 1.20 -6.97
CA GLY A 110 -0.94 -0.04 -6.27
C GLY A 110 -2.43 -0.37 -6.16
N PRO A 111 -2.76 -1.52 -5.55
CA PRO A 111 -4.13 -2.04 -5.49
C PRO A 111 -5.09 -1.18 -4.68
N LEU A 112 -4.60 -0.20 -3.91
CA LEU A 112 -5.39 0.63 -3.01
C LEU A 112 -5.91 1.95 -3.64
N VAL A 113 -5.56 2.24 -4.90
CA VAL A 113 -6.07 3.42 -5.61
C VAL A 113 -7.51 3.17 -6.09
N GLU A 114 -8.48 3.44 -5.21
CA GLU A 114 -9.90 3.52 -5.58
C GLU A 114 -10.11 4.75 -6.48
N GLY A 115 -10.41 4.52 -7.76
CA GLY A 115 -10.81 5.58 -8.69
C GLY A 115 -10.05 5.69 -10.00
N SER A 116 -9.23 4.72 -10.39
CA SER A 116 -8.86 4.65 -11.81
C SER A 116 -10.14 4.38 -12.61
N ASN A 117 -10.62 5.40 -13.31
CA ASN A 117 -11.69 5.32 -14.30
C ASN A 117 -11.31 4.37 -15.45
N ALA A 118 -11.23 3.07 -15.18
CA ALA A 118 -11.30 2.03 -16.17
C ALA A 118 -12.78 1.76 -16.51
N SER A 119 -13.52 2.84 -16.79
CA SER A 119 -14.82 2.74 -17.44
C SER A 119 -14.58 2.53 -18.93
N SER A 120 -14.41 1.28 -19.36
CA SER A 120 -15.09 0.80 -20.56
C SER A 120 -14.92 -0.70 -20.78
N ALA A 121 -16.06 -1.36 -20.91
CA ALA A 121 -16.31 -2.62 -21.59
C ALA A 121 -15.98 -3.91 -20.83
N GLY A 122 -16.98 -4.37 -20.07
CA GLY A 122 -17.36 -5.77 -20.05
C GLY A 122 -16.57 -6.67 -19.10
N ARG A 123 -17.23 -7.06 -18.00
CA ARG A 123 -17.02 -8.32 -17.27
C ARG A 123 -15.57 -8.56 -16.82
N GLY A 124 -15.21 -8.08 -15.63
CA GLY A 124 -13.96 -8.44 -14.98
C GLY A 124 -14.04 -8.27 -13.48
N ILE A 125 -13.98 -9.39 -12.77
CA ILE A 125 -13.83 -9.51 -11.32
C ILE A 125 -12.65 -8.63 -10.87
N ASP A 126 -12.82 -7.97 -9.72
CA ASP A 126 -11.78 -7.46 -8.83
C ASP A 126 -10.36 -7.73 -9.34
N LYS A 127 -9.70 -6.71 -9.88
CA LYS A 127 -8.30 -6.84 -10.27
C LYS A 127 -7.45 -6.87 -8.99
N VAL A 128 -7.47 -8.02 -8.32
CA VAL A 128 -6.51 -8.38 -7.28
C VAL A 128 -5.14 -8.34 -7.95
N THR A 129 -4.45 -7.23 -7.77
CA THR A 129 -3.10 -7.06 -8.27
C THR A 129 -2.19 -7.80 -7.30
N SER A 130 -1.49 -8.84 -7.77
CA SER A 130 -0.53 -9.57 -6.95
C SER A 130 0.68 -8.68 -6.63
N PRO A 131 1.29 -8.83 -5.45
CA PRO A 131 2.54 -8.15 -5.14
C PRO A 131 3.64 -8.59 -6.11
N LEU A 132 4.50 -7.64 -6.49
CA LEU A 132 5.72 -7.93 -7.26
C LEU A 132 6.75 -8.62 -6.38
N PHE A 133 6.85 -8.17 -5.14
CA PHE A 133 7.74 -8.74 -4.14
C PHE A 133 7.01 -8.86 -2.81
N SER A 134 7.29 -9.94 -2.10
CA SER A 134 6.75 -10.19 -0.76
C SER A 134 7.88 -10.63 0.14
N THR A 135 7.88 -10.13 1.36
CA THR A 135 8.81 -10.54 2.42
C THR A 135 8.08 -10.51 3.77
N THR A 136 8.80 -10.85 4.83
CA THR A 136 8.30 -10.76 6.20
C THR A 136 9.25 -9.96 7.06
N ILE A 137 8.71 -9.34 8.10
CA ILE A 137 9.51 -8.64 9.10
C ILE A 137 10.21 -9.68 10.00
N ASP A 138 11.51 -9.51 10.25
CA ASP A 138 12.27 -10.41 11.13
C ASP A 138 12.04 -10.11 12.64
N GLU A 139 12.72 -10.87 13.51
CA GLU A 139 12.60 -10.76 14.98
C GLU A 139 13.04 -9.40 15.57
N VAL A 140 13.81 -8.62 14.82
CA VAL A 140 14.31 -7.30 15.23
C VAL A 140 13.69 -6.14 14.46
N GLY A 141 12.71 -6.41 13.59
CA GLY A 141 11.99 -5.37 12.85
C GLY A 141 12.59 -5.00 11.49
N ASN A 142 13.52 -5.80 10.94
CA ASN A 142 14.06 -5.56 9.61
C ASN A 142 13.15 -6.12 8.52
N ILE A 143 13.20 -5.46 7.37
CA ILE A 143 12.52 -5.81 6.14
C ILE A 143 13.60 -5.87 5.06
N PHE A 144 13.61 -6.91 4.24
CA PHE A 144 14.65 -7.09 3.26
C PHE A 144 14.09 -7.59 1.92
N PHE A 145 14.44 -6.87 0.85
CA PHE A 145 14.25 -7.28 -0.53
C PHE A 145 15.59 -7.23 -1.27
N GLU A 146 15.97 -8.35 -1.90
CA GLU A 146 17.31 -8.55 -2.44
C GLU A 146 17.50 -7.93 -3.83
N GLU A 147 16.54 -8.10 -4.74
CA GLU A 147 16.66 -7.71 -6.14
C GLU A 147 15.48 -6.82 -6.55
N VAL A 148 15.49 -5.55 -6.12
CA VAL A 148 14.42 -4.59 -6.45
C VAL A 148 14.88 -3.68 -7.59
N PRO A 149 14.34 -3.84 -8.82
CA PRO A 149 14.67 -2.95 -9.91
C PRO A 149 14.27 -1.50 -9.62
N PRO A 150 14.89 -0.53 -10.27
CA PRO A 150 14.40 0.85 -10.25
C PRO A 150 13.00 0.95 -10.83
N GLY A 151 12.18 1.80 -10.22
CA GLY A 151 10.77 1.90 -10.53
C GLY A 151 10.00 2.68 -9.48
N ASN A 152 8.69 2.79 -9.71
CA ASN A 152 7.76 3.38 -8.75
C ASN A 152 6.92 2.28 -8.14
N TYR A 153 6.87 2.28 -6.82
CA TYR A 153 6.25 1.22 -6.05
C TYR A 153 5.31 1.78 -4.99
N ASP A 154 4.31 0.99 -4.61
CA ASP A 154 3.57 1.18 -3.37
C ASP A 154 3.91 0.01 -2.44
N MET A 155 4.19 0.32 -1.18
CA MET A 155 4.60 -0.66 -0.17
C MET A 155 3.51 -0.77 0.89
N ILE A 156 3.10 -1.99 1.22
CA ILE A 156 2.09 -2.26 2.23
C ILE A 156 2.69 -3.20 3.29
N LEU A 157 2.67 -2.76 4.54
CA LEU A 157 3.02 -3.58 5.70
C LEU A 157 1.71 -4.04 6.36
N HIS A 158 1.49 -5.35 6.35
CA HIS A 158 0.30 -5.99 6.91
C HIS A 158 0.50 -6.27 8.40
N LEU A 159 0.21 -5.27 9.24
CA LEU A 159 0.29 -5.42 10.69
C LEU A 159 -1.00 -6.05 11.22
N LYS A 160 -0.93 -6.58 12.45
CA LYS A 160 -2.03 -7.33 13.08
C LYS A 160 -3.41 -6.64 13.01
N ASP A 161 -3.43 -5.34 13.29
CA ASP A 161 -4.68 -4.58 13.43
C ASP A 161 -4.86 -3.53 12.33
N GLN A 162 -3.86 -3.38 11.45
CA GLN A 162 -3.84 -2.31 10.45
C GLN A 162 -2.82 -2.55 9.34
N ASP A 163 -3.07 -1.95 8.18
CA ASP A 163 -2.08 -1.85 7.11
C ASP A 163 -1.39 -0.48 7.19
N VAL A 164 -0.06 -0.48 7.07
CA VAL A 164 0.73 0.74 6.85
C VAL A 164 1.09 0.83 5.38
N VAL A 165 0.69 1.92 4.73
CA VAL A 165 0.84 2.11 3.29
C VAL A 165 1.84 3.23 3.01
N ILE A 166 2.87 2.95 2.23
CA ILE A 166 3.71 3.97 1.59
C ILE A 166 3.34 4.01 0.11
N GLU A 167 2.81 5.14 -0.35
CA GLU A 167 2.52 5.37 -1.77
C GLU A 167 3.68 6.10 -2.46
N GLY A 168 3.88 5.81 -3.75
CA GLY A 168 4.81 6.56 -4.60
C GLY A 168 6.28 6.42 -4.19
N LEU A 169 6.67 5.24 -3.69
CA LEU A 169 8.06 4.91 -3.40
C LEU A 169 8.85 4.79 -4.70
N THR A 170 9.57 5.85 -5.07
CA THR A 170 10.48 5.84 -6.22
C THR A 170 11.85 5.28 -5.83
N ILE A 171 12.27 4.20 -6.47
CA ILE A 171 13.61 3.60 -6.36
C ILE A 171 14.39 3.95 -7.62
N ASP A 172 15.48 4.69 -7.45
CA ASP A 172 16.30 5.19 -8.55
C ASP A 172 17.53 4.32 -8.79
N HIS A 173 18.07 4.36 -10.02
CA HIS A 173 19.44 3.92 -10.28
C HIS A 173 20.37 4.90 -9.56
N GLY A 174 20.90 4.52 -8.39
CA GLY A 174 21.93 5.31 -7.71
C GLY A 174 23.16 5.62 -8.58
#